data_AF-A0A679F433-F1
#
_entry.id   AF-A0A679F433-F1
#
_cell.length_a   1.000
_cell.length_b   1.000
_cell.length_c   1.000
_cell.angle_alpha   90.00
_cell.angle_beta   90.00
_cell.angle_gamma   90.00
#
_symmetry.space_group_name_H-M   'P 1'
#
loop_
_entity.id
_entity.type
_entity.pdbx_description
1 polymer ?
#
loop_
_entity_poly.entity_id
_entity_poly.type
_entity_poly.pdbx_seq_one_letter_code
_entity_poly.pdbx_strand_id
1 'polypeptide(L)'
;MNSKLQILIPLAGESIFFDPSEYHFPKPLIDIDGETMIEHVLAPLKRAVPDARFIFLVCREDVVKFSLDSILRLRAGENAVVIPLATSTKGALCTCLLAVDALDKDAPLLVCNGDQVLDVDIATILASFEASSGAAGVVTFRSVHPRWSYVRLDNNGDVVQAAEKSVISEHAIAGLYYFRKAQDFIDAAMATIIADDKVGDQFFIAPSLNQLILKNRRIVNIPIPSTDYYSFYSPQKVKDFVDLRLRSRRSGAVVPRVTVVVPAAGEGSRFAKSGWARPKPFIDVAGRPMIEHVLQNVKLADSRTIVLVRKEHTYGQDSIINRLSEHSEIVSVDRLTEGTLCTIMLARRLFNDEDSILVANSDQVVEFSVDHYVQDCIDRNLDGSILVFQDAACDPKWSFARLDTGGLVLEVAEKKPISNLATVGIYFFRRARDLLNATIDMFVENDRINNEFYTCPVYNHMIRNGARIGVYEIPAAAMHGLGTPSDLHAYLTKIGAPASADAPR
;
A
#
# COMPACT_ATOMS: atom_id res chain seq x y z
N MET A 1 23.05 -21.35 -18.05
CA MET A 1 22.56 -21.85 -16.75
C MET A 1 22.01 -20.64 -16.02
N ASN A 2 20.73 -20.63 -15.62
CA ASN A 2 20.21 -19.53 -14.79
C ASN A 2 20.87 -19.67 -13.41
N SER A 3 21.87 -18.84 -13.11
CA SER A 3 22.56 -18.85 -11.83
C SER A 3 21.58 -18.40 -10.74
N LYS A 4 21.37 -19.24 -9.72
CA LYS A 4 20.44 -18.95 -8.61
C LYS A 4 20.95 -17.74 -7.81
N LEU A 5 20.03 -16.85 -7.40
CA LEU A 5 20.35 -15.72 -6.52
C LEU A 5 20.88 -16.23 -5.17
N GLN A 6 21.97 -15.62 -4.70
CA GLN A 6 22.56 -15.89 -3.40
C GLN A 6 22.27 -14.71 -2.46
N ILE A 7 21.81 -15.00 -1.24
CA ILE A 7 21.49 -13.98 -0.23
C ILE A 7 22.46 -14.12 0.93
N LEU A 8 23.27 -13.09 1.16
CA LEU A 8 24.32 -13.03 2.18
C LEU A 8 23.88 -12.15 3.35
N ILE A 9 23.85 -12.72 4.56
CA ILE A 9 23.37 -12.04 5.76
C ILE A 9 24.45 -12.13 6.86
N PRO A 10 25.21 -11.05 7.11
CA PRO A 10 26.17 -10.99 8.22
C PRO A 10 25.44 -10.78 9.55
N LEU A 11 25.49 -11.78 10.44
CA LEU A 11 24.86 -11.78 11.77
C LEU A 11 25.89 -11.79 12.93
N ALA A 12 27.18 -11.80 12.62
CA ALA A 12 28.26 -11.88 13.62
C ALA A 12 28.65 -10.53 14.25
N GLY A 13 27.85 -9.48 14.07
CA GLY A 13 28.10 -8.16 14.64
C GLY A 13 27.69 -8.08 16.12
N GLU A 14 28.41 -7.29 16.90
CA GLU A 14 28.04 -7.02 18.29
C GLU A 14 26.77 -6.16 18.38
N SER A 15 25.91 -6.49 19.33
CA SER A 15 24.63 -5.79 19.57
C SER A 15 24.79 -4.77 20.70
N ILE A 16 25.20 -3.56 20.36
CA ILE A 16 25.50 -2.48 21.33
C ILE A 16 24.25 -2.04 22.13
N PHE A 17 23.07 -2.13 21.53
CA PHE A 17 21.81 -1.62 22.11
C PHE A 17 20.96 -2.69 22.80
N PHE A 18 21.39 -3.96 22.79
CA PHE A 18 20.69 -5.06 23.45
C PHE A 18 21.56 -5.57 24.59
N ASP A 19 21.25 -5.12 25.81
CA ASP A 19 22.00 -5.51 27.00
C ASP A 19 21.87 -7.02 27.27
N PRO A 20 22.97 -7.79 27.33
CA PRO A 20 22.92 -9.23 27.60
C PRO A 20 22.28 -9.61 28.95
N SER A 21 22.20 -8.69 29.91
CA SER A 21 21.50 -8.89 31.18
C SER A 21 19.98 -8.84 31.05
N GLU A 22 19.46 -8.13 30.04
CA GLU A 22 18.03 -8.03 29.73
C GLU A 22 17.61 -8.97 28.59
N TYR A 23 18.50 -9.20 27.63
CA TYR A 23 18.27 -10.01 26.44
C TYR A 23 19.20 -11.23 26.44
N HIS A 24 18.70 -12.36 26.94
CA HIS A 24 19.48 -13.60 27.03
C HIS A 24 19.82 -14.19 25.66
N PHE A 25 18.94 -14.02 24.66
CA PHE A 25 19.11 -14.56 23.33
C PHE A 25 19.85 -13.59 22.39
N PRO A 26 20.64 -14.09 21.42
CA PRO A 26 21.31 -13.24 20.45
C PRO A 26 20.28 -12.51 19.60
N LYS A 27 20.64 -11.32 19.11
CA LYS A 27 19.73 -10.40 18.40
C LYS A 27 18.85 -11.06 17.32
N PRO A 28 19.34 -11.97 16.45
CA PRO A 28 18.50 -12.64 15.45
C PRO A 28 17.36 -13.48 16.04
N LEU A 29 17.48 -13.95 17.29
CA LEU A 29 16.52 -14.80 18.00
C LEU A 29 15.61 -14.03 18.97
N ILE A 30 15.71 -12.71 19.03
CA ILE A 30 14.79 -11.89 19.82
C ILE A 30 13.38 -12.08 19.27
N ASP A 31 12.43 -12.41 20.15
CA ASP A 31 11.02 -12.57 19.80
C ASP A 31 10.38 -11.21 19.49
N ILE A 32 9.69 -11.15 18.36
CA ILE A 32 8.93 -10.02 17.88
C ILE A 32 7.57 -10.56 17.45
N ASP A 33 6.57 -10.41 18.31
CA ASP A 33 5.17 -10.75 17.99
C ASP A 33 4.95 -12.25 17.68
N GLY A 34 5.72 -13.13 18.35
CA GLY A 34 5.65 -14.60 18.20
C GLY A 34 6.51 -15.17 17.07
N GLU A 35 7.29 -14.33 16.39
CA GLU A 35 8.30 -14.71 15.40
C GLU A 35 9.65 -14.08 15.77
N THR A 36 10.76 -14.77 15.52
CA THR A 36 12.10 -14.22 15.79
C THR A 36 12.43 -13.07 14.84
N MET A 37 13.31 -12.16 15.26
CA MET A 37 13.77 -11.04 14.45
C MET A 37 14.21 -11.48 13.04
N ILE A 38 14.98 -12.57 12.96
CA ILE A 38 15.45 -13.09 11.68
C ILE A 38 14.33 -13.64 10.80
N GLU A 39 13.25 -14.17 11.38
CA GLU A 39 12.08 -14.63 10.60
C GLU A 39 11.38 -13.46 9.90
N HIS A 40 11.26 -12.31 10.56
CA HIS A 40 10.73 -11.09 9.93
C HIS A 40 11.58 -10.63 8.73
N VAL A 41 12.90 -10.80 8.80
CA VAL A 41 13.82 -10.48 7.70
C VAL A 41 13.72 -11.51 6.56
N LEU A 42 13.63 -12.81 6.90
CA LEU A 42 13.61 -13.89 5.92
C LEU A 42 12.27 -14.02 5.18
N ALA A 43 11.14 -13.73 5.83
CA ALA A 43 9.81 -13.90 5.26
C ALA A 43 9.61 -13.20 3.90
N PRO A 44 9.88 -11.88 3.74
CA PRO A 44 9.73 -11.20 2.45
C PRO A 44 10.73 -11.72 1.40
N LEU A 45 11.96 -12.03 1.79
CA LEU A 45 13.00 -12.55 0.90
C LEU A 45 12.62 -13.93 0.32
N LYS A 46 12.14 -14.84 1.18
CA LYS A 46 11.68 -16.18 0.76
C LYS A 46 10.45 -16.13 -0.13
N ARG A 47 9.53 -15.20 0.13
CA ARG A 47 8.34 -15.00 -0.70
C ARG A 47 8.74 -14.53 -2.11
N ALA A 48 9.70 -13.61 -2.20
CA ALA A 48 10.15 -13.07 -3.47
C ALA A 48 11.00 -14.06 -4.28
N VAL A 49 11.86 -14.84 -3.61
CA VAL A 49 12.76 -15.79 -4.27
C VAL A 49 12.79 -17.12 -3.50
N PRO A 50 11.80 -18.01 -3.72
CA PRO A 50 11.69 -19.28 -2.98
C PRO A 50 12.91 -20.20 -3.12
N ASP A 51 13.62 -20.13 -4.25
CA ASP A 51 14.79 -20.94 -4.57
C ASP A 51 16.13 -20.29 -4.20
N ALA A 52 16.11 -19.15 -3.48
CA ALA A 52 17.33 -18.44 -3.12
C ALA A 52 18.24 -19.27 -2.20
N ARG A 53 19.56 -19.13 -2.41
CA ARG A 53 20.57 -19.74 -1.53
C ARG A 53 20.94 -18.75 -0.44
N PHE A 54 20.51 -19.01 0.80
CA PHE A 54 20.85 -18.18 1.95
C PHE A 54 22.21 -18.55 2.54
N ILE A 55 23.02 -17.55 2.85
CA ILE A 55 24.36 -17.69 3.43
C ILE A 55 24.44 -16.77 4.64
N PHE A 56 24.60 -17.36 5.83
CA PHE A 56 24.66 -16.64 7.09
C PHE A 56 26.06 -16.70 7.68
N LEU A 57 26.55 -15.58 8.20
CA LEU A 57 27.76 -15.55 9.02
C LEU A 57 27.40 -15.21 10.45
N VAL A 58 27.65 -16.12 11.37
CA VAL A 58 27.16 -16.05 12.75
C VAL A 58 28.31 -16.14 13.74
N CYS A 59 28.13 -15.62 14.95
CA CYS A 59 29.08 -15.86 16.03
C CYS A 59 29.09 -17.34 16.40
N ARG A 60 30.28 -17.96 16.51
CA ARG A 60 30.41 -19.37 16.89
C ARG A 60 29.83 -19.65 18.28
N GLU A 61 29.93 -18.70 19.19
CA GLU A 61 29.35 -18.84 20.52
C GLU A 61 27.83 -18.98 20.48
N ASP A 62 27.15 -18.24 19.60
CA ASP A 62 25.70 -18.31 19.47
C ASP A 62 25.25 -19.64 18.86
N VAL A 63 26.07 -20.22 17.98
CA VAL A 63 25.85 -21.57 17.45
C VAL A 63 25.93 -22.60 18.57
N VAL A 64 26.98 -22.53 19.41
CA VAL A 64 27.18 -23.50 20.50
C VAL A 64 26.12 -23.34 21.60
N LYS A 65 25.79 -22.11 21.99
CA LYS A 65 24.89 -21.82 23.11
C LYS A 65 23.41 -21.97 22.73
N PHE A 66 23.03 -21.55 21.52
CA PHE A 66 21.61 -21.40 21.14
C PHE A 66 21.21 -22.24 19.93
N SER A 67 22.11 -23.08 19.39
CA SER A 67 21.86 -23.85 18.16
C SER A 67 21.42 -22.95 16.98
N LEU A 68 21.97 -21.73 16.92
CA LEU A 68 21.55 -20.71 15.95
C LEU A 68 21.65 -21.22 14.51
N ASP A 69 22.65 -22.04 14.20
CA ASP A 69 22.83 -22.63 12.87
C ASP A 69 21.67 -23.54 12.46
N SER A 70 21.18 -24.36 13.38
CA SER A 70 20.05 -25.27 13.15
C SER A 70 18.76 -24.48 12.94
N ILE A 71 18.54 -23.43 13.74
CA ILE A 71 17.38 -22.53 13.61
C ILE A 71 17.39 -21.86 12.24
N LEU A 72 18.53 -21.29 11.82
CA LEU A 72 18.66 -20.62 10.53
C LEU A 72 18.42 -21.58 9.36
N ARG A 73 18.92 -22.82 9.42
CA ARG A 73 18.64 -23.84 8.38
C ARG A 73 17.16 -24.20 8.31
N LEU A 74 16.51 -24.40 9.45
CA LEU A 74 15.06 -24.69 9.49
C LEU A 74 14.23 -23.55 8.91
N ARG A 75 14.61 -22.29 9.15
CA ARG A 75 13.85 -21.13 8.69
C ARG A 75 14.17 -20.73 7.25
N ALA A 76 15.42 -20.81 6.82
CA ALA A 76 15.82 -20.43 5.47
C ALA A 76 15.62 -21.55 4.43
N GLY A 77 15.59 -22.82 4.85
CA GLY A 77 15.40 -23.98 3.99
C GLY A 77 16.68 -24.81 3.79
N GLU A 78 16.55 -25.96 3.12
CA GLU A 78 17.61 -26.99 3.04
C GLU A 78 18.92 -26.51 2.39
N ASN A 79 18.86 -25.49 1.54
CA ASN A 79 20.02 -24.94 0.83
C ASN A 79 20.78 -23.87 1.62
N ALA A 80 20.40 -23.61 2.88
CA ALA A 80 21.03 -22.60 3.71
C ALA A 80 22.44 -23.01 4.16
N VAL A 81 23.39 -22.11 3.97
CA VAL A 81 24.77 -22.24 4.45
C VAL A 81 24.95 -21.36 5.68
N VAL A 82 25.49 -21.92 6.76
CA VAL A 82 25.81 -21.18 7.99
C VAL A 82 27.30 -21.30 8.26
N ILE A 83 27.98 -20.16 8.35
CA ILE A 83 29.42 -20.05 8.56
C ILE A 83 29.67 -19.46 9.96
N PRO A 84 30.07 -20.28 10.95
CA PRO A 84 30.38 -19.81 12.29
C PRO A 84 31.75 -19.13 12.35
N LEU A 85 31.79 -17.92 12.91
CA LEU A 85 32.99 -17.10 13.08
C LEU A 85 33.50 -17.20 14.52
N ALA A 86 34.78 -17.54 14.68
CA ALA A 86 35.40 -17.69 15.99
C ALA A 86 35.81 -16.36 16.64
N THR A 87 35.93 -15.29 15.86
CA THR A 87 36.36 -13.96 16.33
C THR A 87 35.50 -12.88 15.70
N SER A 88 35.39 -11.73 16.38
CA SER A 88 34.76 -10.55 15.80
C SER A 88 35.60 -10.02 14.64
N THR A 89 34.92 -9.47 13.65
CA THR A 89 35.53 -8.87 12.48
C THR A 89 35.59 -7.35 12.62
N LYS A 90 36.38 -6.69 11.76
CA LYS A 90 36.39 -5.22 11.67
C LYS A 90 35.19 -4.69 10.90
N GLY A 91 33.98 -5.18 11.16
CA GLY A 91 32.74 -4.68 10.56
C GLY A 91 32.11 -5.60 9.50
N ALA A 92 30.90 -5.24 9.07
CA ALA A 92 30.03 -6.09 8.25
C ALA A 92 30.65 -6.43 6.88
N LEU A 93 31.42 -5.52 6.29
CA LEU A 93 32.13 -5.79 5.03
C LEU A 93 33.14 -6.94 5.20
N CYS A 94 33.96 -6.88 6.25
CA CYS A 94 34.92 -7.93 6.57
C CYS A 94 34.22 -9.25 6.88
N THR A 95 33.10 -9.23 7.59
CA THR A 95 32.25 -10.41 7.80
C THR A 95 31.84 -11.01 6.47
N CYS A 96 31.27 -10.22 5.55
CA CYS A 96 30.83 -10.75 4.25
C CYS A 96 31.97 -11.41 3.45
N LEU A 97 33.19 -10.88 3.51
CA LEU A 97 34.35 -11.46 2.81
C LEU A 97 34.77 -12.84 3.33
N LEU A 98 34.42 -13.21 4.57
CA LEU A 98 34.68 -14.56 5.07
C LEU A 98 33.79 -15.62 4.43
N ALA A 99 32.79 -15.22 3.62
CA ALA A 99 31.97 -16.14 2.84
C ALA A 99 32.44 -16.34 1.40
N VAL A 100 33.58 -15.78 0.98
CA VAL A 100 34.06 -15.85 -0.43
C VAL A 100 34.09 -17.27 -0.98
N ASP A 101 34.53 -18.25 -0.19
CA ASP A 101 34.60 -19.65 -0.64
C ASP A 101 33.22 -20.33 -0.77
N ALA A 102 32.19 -19.77 -0.13
CA ALA A 102 30.82 -20.27 -0.22
C ALA A 102 30.04 -19.66 -1.40
N LEU A 103 30.52 -18.53 -1.96
CA LEU A 103 29.85 -17.79 -3.02
C LEU A 103 30.20 -18.32 -4.41
N ASP A 104 29.19 -18.51 -5.25
CA ASP A 104 29.38 -18.58 -6.70
C ASP A 104 29.68 -17.16 -7.22
N LYS A 105 30.90 -16.96 -7.73
CA LYS A 105 31.45 -15.68 -8.16
C LYS A 105 30.73 -15.08 -9.36
N ASP A 106 30.16 -15.92 -10.23
CA ASP A 106 29.47 -15.47 -11.44
C ASP A 106 27.96 -15.28 -11.24
N ALA A 107 27.41 -15.76 -10.12
CA ALA A 107 26.00 -15.61 -9.78
C ALA A 107 25.69 -14.25 -9.13
N PRO A 108 24.44 -13.75 -9.25
CA PRO A 108 24.01 -12.54 -8.57
C PRO A 108 23.99 -12.72 -7.05
N LEU A 109 24.28 -11.63 -6.35
CA LEU A 109 24.43 -11.57 -4.90
C LEU A 109 23.57 -10.45 -4.32
N LEU A 110 22.77 -10.79 -3.32
CA LEU A 110 22.05 -9.85 -2.49
C LEU A 110 22.69 -9.85 -1.11
N VAL A 111 23.17 -8.71 -0.63
CA VAL A 111 23.65 -8.55 0.75
C VAL A 111 22.57 -7.82 1.55
N CYS A 112 22.09 -8.46 2.61
CA CYS A 112 21.03 -7.94 3.48
C CYS A 112 21.48 -7.88 4.93
N ASN A 113 21.03 -6.86 5.66
CA ASN A 113 21.20 -6.81 7.11
C ASN A 113 20.22 -7.76 7.83
N GLY A 114 20.66 -8.31 8.96
CA GLY A 114 19.86 -9.25 9.77
C GLY A 114 18.82 -8.63 10.69
N ASP A 115 18.66 -7.31 10.66
CA ASP A 115 17.84 -6.53 11.57
C ASP A 115 17.00 -5.46 10.87
N GLN A 116 16.81 -5.59 9.56
CA GLN A 116 16.05 -4.63 8.76
C GLN A 116 15.00 -5.36 7.94
N VAL A 117 13.77 -4.86 7.99
CA VAL A 117 12.61 -5.42 7.31
C VAL A 117 12.09 -4.38 6.33
N LEU A 118 11.85 -4.83 5.10
CA LEU A 118 11.25 -4.04 4.04
C LEU A 118 9.83 -4.58 3.80
N ASP A 119 8.82 -3.75 3.99
CA ASP A 119 7.42 -4.07 3.71
C ASP A 119 7.02 -3.60 2.31
N VAL A 120 7.75 -4.13 1.33
CA VAL A 120 7.61 -3.82 -0.10
C VAL A 120 7.71 -5.11 -0.89
N ASP A 121 7.28 -5.09 -2.16
CA ASP A 121 7.47 -6.22 -3.06
C ASP A 121 8.93 -6.36 -3.51
N ILE A 122 9.68 -7.18 -2.77
CA ILE A 122 11.08 -7.51 -3.08
C ILE A 122 11.22 -8.14 -4.47
N ALA A 123 10.22 -8.88 -4.99
CA ALA A 123 10.33 -9.48 -6.31
C ALA A 123 10.35 -8.41 -7.40
N THR A 124 9.53 -7.37 -7.27
CA THR A 124 9.52 -6.21 -8.17
C THR A 124 10.83 -5.41 -8.10
N ILE A 125 11.40 -5.26 -6.90
CA ILE A 125 12.72 -4.62 -6.71
C ILE A 125 13.81 -5.40 -7.44
N LEU A 126 13.87 -6.72 -7.25
CA LEU A 126 14.85 -7.58 -7.90
C LEU A 126 14.68 -7.57 -9.43
N ALA A 127 13.45 -7.64 -9.93
CA ALA A 127 13.17 -7.53 -11.36
C ALA A 127 13.66 -6.20 -11.96
N SER A 128 13.54 -5.10 -11.19
CA SER A 128 14.04 -3.78 -11.59
C SER A 128 15.57 -3.73 -11.64
N PHE A 129 16.26 -4.37 -10.69
CA PHE A 129 17.73 -4.50 -10.76
C PHE A 129 18.18 -5.34 -11.96
N GLU A 130 17.51 -6.46 -12.23
CA GLU A 130 17.82 -7.33 -13.36
C GLU A 130 17.61 -6.65 -14.70
N ALA A 131 16.48 -5.92 -14.84
CA ALA A 131 16.16 -5.14 -16.04
C ALA A 131 17.09 -3.94 -16.25
N SER A 132 17.72 -3.44 -15.19
CA SER A 132 18.73 -2.41 -15.31
C SER A 132 20.00 -2.94 -15.97
N SER A 133 20.83 -2.08 -16.55
CA SER A 133 22.20 -2.40 -16.97
C SER A 133 23.24 -2.20 -15.87
N GLY A 134 22.82 -1.98 -14.61
CA GLY A 134 23.69 -1.69 -13.48
C GLY A 134 24.56 -2.88 -13.07
N ALA A 135 25.78 -2.61 -12.62
CA ALA A 135 26.66 -3.64 -12.03
C ALA A 135 26.26 -3.95 -10.58
N ALA A 136 25.74 -2.94 -9.87
CA ALA A 136 25.22 -3.05 -8.53
C ALA A 136 23.97 -2.17 -8.37
N GLY A 137 23.28 -2.32 -7.24
CA GLY A 137 22.19 -1.45 -6.88
C GLY A 137 21.90 -1.44 -5.39
N VAL A 138 21.15 -0.44 -4.95
CA VAL A 138 20.75 -0.24 -3.56
C VAL A 138 19.29 0.16 -3.47
N VAL A 139 18.65 -0.24 -2.38
CA VAL A 139 17.32 0.27 -2.01
C VAL A 139 17.50 1.44 -1.06
N THR A 140 16.79 2.55 -1.30
CA THR A 140 16.88 3.76 -0.46
C THR A 140 15.52 4.26 0.04
N PHE A 141 15.52 5.01 1.12
CA PHE A 141 14.37 5.74 1.63
C PHE A 141 14.77 7.16 2.03
N ARG A 142 13.79 8.06 2.20
CA ARG A 142 14.09 9.45 2.60
C ARG A 142 14.39 9.54 4.10
N SER A 143 15.57 10.04 4.45
CA SER A 143 15.97 10.35 5.82
C SER A 143 17.13 11.34 5.86
N VAL A 144 17.30 12.08 6.95
CA VAL A 144 18.48 12.91 7.21
C VAL A 144 19.15 12.60 8.56
N HIS A 145 18.81 11.47 9.17
CA HIS A 145 19.40 11.05 10.44
C HIS A 145 20.80 10.46 10.25
N PRO A 146 21.85 10.93 10.97
CA PRO A 146 23.25 10.57 10.72
C PRO A 146 23.66 9.12 11.04
N ARG A 147 22.71 8.25 11.35
CA ARG A 147 22.99 6.85 11.73
C ARG A 147 23.08 5.91 10.53
N TRP A 148 22.59 6.36 9.38
CA TRP A 148 22.48 5.54 8.18
C TRP A 148 23.69 5.68 7.28
N SER A 149 23.76 4.75 6.34
CA SER A 149 24.52 4.93 5.12
C SER A 149 23.70 5.73 4.10
N TYR A 150 24.36 6.57 3.32
CA TYR A 150 23.75 7.51 2.39
C TYR A 150 24.34 7.38 1.00
N VAL A 151 23.53 7.65 -0.02
CA VAL A 151 24.00 7.73 -1.41
C VAL A 151 23.66 9.07 -2.05
N ARG A 152 24.59 9.66 -2.79
CA ARG A 152 24.29 10.79 -3.68
C ARG A 152 23.96 10.25 -5.05
N LEU A 153 22.92 10.82 -5.66
CA LEU A 153 22.46 10.47 -7.00
C LEU A 153 22.88 11.54 -8.01
N ASP A 154 23.04 11.15 -9.27
CA ASP A 154 23.12 12.08 -10.41
C ASP A 154 21.73 12.44 -10.96
N ASN A 155 21.71 13.20 -12.07
CA ASN A 155 20.47 13.61 -12.74
C ASN A 155 19.69 12.44 -13.37
N ASN A 156 20.32 11.28 -13.57
CA ASN A 156 19.67 10.07 -14.08
C ASN A 156 19.17 9.15 -12.96
N GLY A 157 19.40 9.54 -11.69
CA GLY A 157 19.04 8.74 -10.53
C GLY A 157 20.05 7.62 -10.20
N ASP A 158 21.22 7.60 -10.82
CA ASP A 158 22.28 6.64 -10.54
C ASP A 158 23.15 7.10 -9.36
N VAL A 159 23.67 6.14 -8.58
CA VAL A 159 24.51 6.45 -7.42
C VAL A 159 25.91 6.86 -7.87
N VAL A 160 26.33 8.06 -7.45
CA VAL A 160 27.66 8.63 -7.74
C VAL A 160 28.57 8.72 -6.51
N GLN A 161 28.02 8.53 -5.31
CA GLN A 161 28.79 8.47 -4.07
C GLN A 161 27.99 7.71 -3.01
N ALA A 162 28.66 6.90 -2.21
CA ALA A 162 28.14 6.32 -0.99
C ALA A 162 28.96 6.79 0.23
N ALA A 163 28.32 6.97 1.37
CA ALA A 163 29.00 7.32 2.62
C ALA A 163 28.33 6.65 3.81
N GLU A 164 29.12 6.14 4.75
CA GLU A 164 28.65 5.53 5.99
C GLU A 164 28.63 6.54 7.13
N LYS A 165 27.52 6.62 7.87
CA LYS A 165 27.33 7.53 9.03
C LYS A 165 27.63 9.01 8.73
N SER A 166 27.48 9.40 7.46
CA SER A 166 27.68 10.77 6.99
C SER A 166 26.56 11.13 6.03
N VAL A 167 25.80 12.17 6.38
CA VAL A 167 24.62 12.61 5.62
C VAL A 167 25.09 13.41 4.40
N ILE A 168 25.20 12.74 3.25
CA ILE A 168 25.63 13.36 1.98
C ILE A 168 24.47 13.69 1.02
N SER A 169 23.26 13.26 1.38
CA SER A 169 21.98 13.43 0.66
C SER A 169 20.80 13.08 1.59
N GLU A 170 19.56 13.12 1.07
CA GLU A 170 18.37 12.59 1.74
C GLU A 170 18.11 11.09 1.47
N HIS A 171 18.95 10.42 0.66
CA HIS A 171 18.75 9.03 0.25
C HIS A 171 19.54 8.08 1.17
N ALA A 172 18.88 7.60 2.23
CA ALA A 172 19.44 6.63 3.16
C ALA A 172 19.28 5.20 2.62
N ILE A 173 20.29 4.35 2.78
CA ILE A 173 20.28 2.95 2.31
C ILE A 173 19.47 2.07 3.26
N ALA A 174 18.53 1.30 2.71
CA ALA A 174 17.62 0.40 3.42
C ALA A 174 18.22 -0.99 3.73
N GLY A 175 19.55 -1.07 3.87
CA GLY A 175 20.27 -2.31 4.23
C GLY A 175 20.23 -3.45 3.20
N LEU A 176 19.83 -3.16 1.95
CA LEU A 176 19.78 -4.12 0.85
C LEU A 176 20.68 -3.64 -0.30
N TYR A 177 21.66 -4.47 -0.65
CA TYR A 177 22.66 -4.22 -1.69
C TYR A 177 22.63 -5.36 -2.70
N TYR A 178 22.33 -5.05 -3.95
CA TYR A 178 22.34 -6.00 -5.06
C TYR A 178 23.64 -5.87 -5.85
N PHE A 179 24.22 -6.99 -6.23
CA PHE A 179 25.35 -7.07 -7.14
C PHE A 179 25.03 -8.09 -8.22
N ARG A 180 25.20 -7.69 -9.49
CA ARG A 180 24.90 -8.57 -10.62
C ARG A 180 25.79 -9.82 -10.63
N LYS A 181 27.02 -9.68 -10.13
CA LYS A 181 27.94 -10.78 -9.88
C LYS A 181 28.52 -10.67 -8.48
N ALA A 182 28.59 -11.78 -7.76
CA ALA A 182 29.28 -11.83 -6.47
C ALA A 182 30.75 -11.40 -6.59
N GLN A 183 31.42 -11.65 -7.73
CA GLN A 183 32.78 -11.18 -7.97
C GLN A 183 32.92 -9.65 -7.91
N ASP A 184 31.93 -8.89 -8.41
CA ASP A 184 31.96 -7.43 -8.36
C ASP A 184 31.94 -6.94 -6.90
N PHE A 185 31.13 -7.57 -6.04
CA PHE A 185 31.13 -7.29 -4.60
C PHE A 185 32.47 -7.64 -3.95
N ILE A 186 33.00 -8.83 -4.23
CA ILE A 186 34.23 -9.34 -3.63
C ILE A 186 35.41 -8.41 -3.95
N ASP A 187 35.56 -8.00 -5.22
CA ASP A 187 36.62 -7.09 -5.65
C ASP A 187 36.46 -5.70 -5.04
N ALA A 188 35.22 -5.19 -4.96
CA ALA A 188 34.92 -3.90 -4.37
C ALA A 188 35.19 -3.89 -2.86
N ALA A 189 34.81 -4.96 -2.16
CA ALA A 189 35.06 -5.13 -0.73
C ALA A 189 36.56 -5.19 -0.42
N MET A 190 37.34 -5.97 -1.19
CA MET A 190 38.80 -6.00 -1.05
C MET A 190 39.43 -4.64 -1.33
N ALA A 191 39.00 -3.95 -2.38
CA ALA A 191 39.50 -2.61 -2.71
C ALA A 191 39.21 -1.58 -1.59
N THR A 192 38.04 -1.69 -0.95
CA THR A 192 37.66 -0.83 0.20
C THR A 192 38.61 -1.02 1.38
N ILE A 193 38.98 -2.26 1.67
CA ILE A 193 39.95 -2.58 2.73
C ILE A 193 41.34 -2.07 2.38
N ILE A 194 41.79 -2.26 1.14
CA ILE A 194 43.09 -1.78 0.66
C ILE A 194 43.16 -0.25 0.72
N ALA A 195 42.07 0.44 0.41
CA ALA A 195 41.96 1.89 0.50
C ALA A 195 41.83 2.42 1.94
N ASP A 196 41.70 1.52 2.94
CA ASP A 196 41.41 1.86 4.33
C ASP A 196 40.16 2.76 4.50
N ASP A 197 39.15 2.57 3.65
CA ASP A 197 37.89 3.33 3.67
C ASP A 197 36.95 2.76 4.74
N LYS A 198 37.25 3.13 5.99
CA LYS A 198 36.56 2.71 7.22
C LYS A 198 35.97 3.90 7.97
N VAL A 199 34.94 3.65 8.76
CA VAL A 199 34.39 4.63 9.71
C VAL A 199 34.74 4.19 11.13
N GLY A 200 35.57 4.99 11.79
CA GLY A 200 36.25 4.54 13.01
C GLY A 200 37.20 3.38 12.68
N ASP A 201 37.07 2.27 13.40
CA ASP A 201 37.88 1.05 13.18
C ASP A 201 37.12 -0.05 12.40
N GLN A 202 35.99 0.30 11.76
CA GLN A 202 35.10 -0.66 11.12
C GLN A 202 34.86 -0.38 9.63
N PHE A 203 34.85 -1.44 8.83
CA PHE A 203 34.53 -1.47 7.41
C PHE A 203 33.06 -1.84 7.19
N PHE A 204 32.38 -1.00 6.41
CA PHE A 204 30.95 -1.11 6.12
C PHE A 204 30.71 -1.45 4.64
N ILE A 205 29.51 -1.91 4.31
CA ILE A 205 29.19 -2.35 2.95
C ILE A 205 29.06 -1.16 2.00
N ALA A 206 28.45 -0.05 2.42
CA ALA A 206 28.18 1.08 1.53
C ALA A 206 29.42 1.70 0.88
N PRO A 207 30.56 1.91 1.58
CA PRO A 207 31.80 2.37 0.95
C PRO A 207 32.29 1.52 -0.23
N SER A 208 31.97 0.22 -0.28
CA SER A 208 32.33 -0.64 -1.42
C SER A 208 31.70 -0.20 -2.75
N LEU A 209 30.56 0.50 -2.70
CA LEU A 209 29.94 1.08 -3.90
C LEU A 209 30.85 2.14 -4.54
N ASN A 210 31.61 2.90 -3.74
CA ASN A 210 32.57 3.88 -4.27
C ASN A 210 33.65 3.20 -5.12
N GLN A 211 34.08 1.99 -4.74
CA GLN A 211 35.09 1.24 -5.48
C GLN A 211 34.57 0.76 -6.85
N LEU A 212 33.27 0.49 -6.96
CA LEU A 212 32.63 0.20 -8.24
C LEU A 212 32.48 1.47 -9.09
N ILE A 213 32.09 2.60 -8.48
CA ILE A 213 32.01 3.90 -9.16
C ILE A 213 33.36 4.31 -9.75
N LEU A 214 34.46 4.15 -8.99
CA LEU A 214 35.82 4.43 -9.45
C LEU A 214 36.25 3.57 -10.64
N LYS A 215 35.63 2.40 -10.83
CA LYS A 215 35.83 1.53 -11.99
C LYS A 215 34.84 1.82 -13.14
N ASN A 216 34.17 2.97 -13.11
CA ASN A 216 33.10 3.37 -14.05
C ASN A 216 31.96 2.34 -14.14
N ARG A 217 31.65 1.66 -13.03
CA ARG A 217 30.53 0.73 -12.97
C ARG A 217 29.28 1.47 -12.50
N ARG A 218 28.18 1.29 -13.24
CA ARG A 218 26.89 1.92 -12.94
C ARG A 218 26.23 1.27 -11.72
N ILE A 219 25.73 2.09 -10.80
CA ILE A 219 25.04 1.66 -9.58
C ILE A 219 23.63 2.24 -9.56
N VAL A 220 22.64 1.38 -9.49
CA VAL A 220 21.22 1.75 -9.62
C VAL A 220 20.59 1.97 -8.26
N ASN A 221 19.81 3.04 -8.12
CA ASN A 221 19.01 3.29 -6.93
C ASN A 221 17.54 2.89 -7.16
N ILE A 222 16.95 2.19 -6.20
CA ILE A 222 15.51 1.93 -6.13
C ILE A 222 14.95 2.58 -4.86
N PRO A 223 14.20 3.68 -4.95
CA PRO A 223 13.61 4.31 -3.78
C PRO A 223 12.36 3.58 -3.30
N ILE A 224 12.16 3.53 -1.97
CA ILE A 224 10.95 3.04 -1.30
C ILE A 224 10.43 4.11 -0.32
N PRO A 225 9.13 4.09 0.03
CA PRO A 225 8.60 4.92 1.09
C PRO A 225 9.26 4.62 2.45
N SER A 226 9.52 5.67 3.24
CA SER A 226 10.11 5.50 4.58
C SER A 226 9.19 4.78 5.57
N THR A 227 7.89 4.70 5.28
CA THR A 227 6.89 3.92 6.03
C THR A 227 7.06 2.43 5.87
N ASP A 228 7.70 1.99 4.78
CA ASP A 228 7.82 0.58 4.42
C ASP A 228 9.19 0.01 4.83
N TYR A 229 9.93 0.78 5.65
CA TYR A 229 11.24 0.43 6.16
C TYR A 229 11.24 0.36 7.69
N TYR A 230 11.58 -0.81 8.23
CA TYR A 230 11.67 -1.05 9.66
C TYR A 230 13.08 -1.51 10.03
N SER A 231 13.65 -0.93 11.08
CA SER A 231 14.98 -1.31 11.57
C SER A 231 14.93 -1.64 13.06
N PHE A 232 15.35 -2.85 13.39
CA PHE A 232 15.32 -3.43 14.74
C PHE A 232 16.66 -3.27 15.48
N TYR A 233 17.34 -2.16 15.24
CA TYR A 233 18.67 -1.94 15.82
C TYR A 233 18.64 -1.71 17.35
N SER A 234 17.49 -1.38 17.93
CA SER A 234 17.31 -1.18 19.37
C SER A 234 15.97 -1.75 19.88
N PRO A 235 15.88 -2.06 21.19
CA PRO A 235 14.63 -2.47 21.83
C PRO A 235 13.45 -1.52 21.58
N GLN A 236 13.69 -0.20 21.62
CA GLN A 236 12.65 0.79 21.36
C GLN A 236 12.10 0.65 19.95
N LYS A 237 12.92 0.32 18.95
CA LYS A 237 12.43 0.12 17.57
C LYS A 237 11.70 -1.19 17.36
N VAL A 238 12.10 -2.23 18.06
CA VAL A 238 11.31 -3.47 18.13
C VAL A 238 9.94 -3.16 18.75
N LYS A 239 9.92 -2.40 19.85
CA LYS A 239 8.67 -1.96 20.48
C LYS A 239 7.84 -1.06 19.57
N ASP A 240 8.43 -0.09 18.87
CA ASP A 240 7.71 0.77 17.91
C ASP A 240 7.04 -0.08 16.82
N PHE A 241 7.73 -1.11 16.31
CA PHE A 241 7.20 -2.04 15.33
C PHE A 241 6.12 -2.95 15.90
N VAL A 242 6.31 -3.49 17.10
CA VAL A 242 5.31 -4.31 17.80
C VAL A 242 4.11 -3.45 18.15
N ASP A 243 4.27 -2.21 18.59
CA ASP A 243 3.19 -1.28 18.87
C ASP A 243 2.47 -0.87 17.57
N LEU A 244 3.19 -0.71 16.45
CA LEU A 244 2.58 -0.52 15.14
C LEU A 244 1.77 -1.76 14.75
N ARG A 245 2.33 -2.96 14.86
CA ARG A 245 1.64 -4.24 14.59
C ARG A 245 0.50 -4.52 15.57
N LEU A 246 0.62 -4.14 16.82
CA LEU A 246 -0.39 -4.29 17.86
C LEU A 246 -1.46 -3.22 17.71
N ARG A 247 -1.14 -2.03 17.23
CA ARG A 247 -2.14 -1.08 16.73
C ARG A 247 -2.84 -1.70 15.54
N SER A 248 -2.12 -2.19 14.52
CA SER A 248 -2.68 -2.99 13.42
C SER A 248 -3.51 -4.20 13.87
N ARG A 249 -3.16 -4.89 14.96
CA ARG A 249 -3.92 -6.06 15.48
C ARG A 249 -5.07 -5.67 16.40
N ARG A 250 -4.94 -4.63 17.23
CA ARG A 250 -5.98 -4.11 18.14
C ARG A 250 -6.96 -3.17 17.43
N SER A 251 -6.55 -2.58 16.31
CA SER A 251 -7.37 -1.76 15.41
C SER A 251 -7.79 -2.49 14.13
N GLY A 252 -7.42 -3.78 13.94
CA GLY A 252 -7.69 -4.48 12.68
C GLY A 252 -7.14 -3.75 11.44
N ALA A 253 -6.04 -3.02 11.58
CA ALA A 253 -5.41 -2.27 10.51
C ALA A 253 -4.14 -2.96 9.95
N VAL A 254 -4.34 -3.93 9.06
CA VAL A 254 -3.69 -3.80 7.72
C VAL A 254 -3.98 -2.36 7.27
N VAL A 255 -3.16 -1.64 6.49
CA VAL A 255 -3.78 -0.56 5.70
C VAL A 255 -4.84 -1.29 4.88
N PRO A 256 -6.15 -1.24 5.23
CA PRO A 256 -7.06 -2.25 4.75
C PRO A 256 -7.08 -2.05 3.25
N ARG A 257 -6.83 -3.11 2.49
CA ARG A 257 -6.86 -3.02 1.04
C ARG A 257 -8.22 -2.43 0.68
N VAL A 258 -8.25 -1.19 0.20
CA VAL A 258 -9.53 -0.52 -0.01
C VAL A 258 -10.17 -1.17 -1.22
N THR A 259 -11.39 -1.67 -1.06
CA THR A 259 -12.22 -2.11 -2.17
C THR A 259 -13.17 -0.98 -2.54
N VAL A 260 -12.92 -0.36 -3.70
CA VAL A 260 -13.81 0.62 -4.31
C VAL A 260 -14.96 -0.12 -4.98
N VAL A 261 -16.20 0.24 -4.65
CA VAL A 261 -17.40 -0.39 -5.20
C VAL A 261 -18.28 0.67 -5.85
N VAL A 262 -18.54 0.50 -7.15
CA VAL A 262 -19.37 1.43 -7.92
C VAL A 262 -20.63 0.73 -8.43
N PRO A 263 -21.79 0.94 -7.79
CA PRO A 263 -23.07 0.45 -8.30
C PRO A 263 -23.54 1.31 -9.48
N ALA A 264 -23.58 0.69 -10.66
CA ALA A 264 -23.98 1.28 -11.94
C ALA A 264 -25.12 0.48 -12.61
N ALA A 265 -26.00 -0.13 -11.81
CA ALA A 265 -27.08 -1.00 -12.28
C ALA A 265 -28.49 -0.35 -12.28
N GLY A 266 -28.61 0.90 -11.85
CA GLY A 266 -29.89 1.63 -11.83
C GLY A 266 -30.38 2.00 -13.23
N GLU A 267 -31.68 2.24 -13.38
CA GLU A 267 -32.32 2.51 -14.69
C GLU A 267 -31.84 3.78 -15.40
N GLY A 268 -31.36 4.79 -14.66
CA GLY A 268 -31.01 6.08 -15.25
C GLY A 268 -32.20 6.78 -15.92
N SER A 269 -33.42 6.56 -15.42
CA SER A 269 -34.67 6.88 -16.13
C SER A 269 -34.83 8.35 -16.53
N ARG A 270 -34.14 9.28 -15.86
CA ARG A 270 -34.11 10.71 -16.23
C ARG A 270 -33.47 10.95 -17.60
N PHE A 271 -32.40 10.23 -17.93
CA PHE A 271 -31.76 10.27 -19.24
C PHE A 271 -32.59 9.51 -20.27
N ALA A 272 -33.07 8.30 -19.93
CA ALA A 272 -33.88 7.48 -20.83
C ALA A 272 -35.17 8.21 -21.29
N LYS A 273 -35.91 8.83 -20.34
CA LYS A 273 -37.11 9.63 -20.66
C LYS A 273 -36.82 10.86 -21.50
N SER A 274 -35.59 11.37 -21.43
CA SER A 274 -35.15 12.51 -22.22
C SER A 274 -34.60 12.11 -23.59
N GLY A 275 -34.64 10.83 -23.98
CA GLY A 275 -34.25 10.37 -25.31
C GLY A 275 -32.75 10.19 -25.55
N TRP A 276 -31.95 10.04 -24.49
CA TRP A 276 -30.51 9.82 -24.61
C TRP A 276 -30.18 8.44 -25.19
N ALA A 277 -29.18 8.39 -26.07
CA ALA A 277 -28.88 7.19 -26.85
C ALA A 277 -28.22 6.07 -26.04
N ARG A 278 -27.41 6.40 -25.02
CA ARG A 278 -26.67 5.44 -24.19
C ARG A 278 -27.22 5.32 -22.77
N PRO A 279 -27.10 4.14 -22.14
CA PRO A 279 -27.36 4.01 -20.71
C PRO A 279 -26.44 4.91 -19.90
N LYS A 280 -26.96 5.44 -18.78
CA LYS A 280 -26.32 6.51 -17.98
C LYS A 280 -24.82 6.31 -17.70
N PRO A 281 -24.33 5.15 -17.21
CA PRO A 281 -22.90 4.99 -16.90
C PRO A 281 -21.98 5.15 -18.13
N PHE A 282 -22.52 4.95 -19.34
CA PHE A 282 -21.80 4.95 -20.61
C PHE A 282 -21.99 6.22 -21.44
N ILE A 283 -22.78 7.17 -20.94
CA ILE A 283 -22.95 8.48 -21.57
C ILE A 283 -21.59 9.17 -21.67
N ASP A 284 -21.31 9.76 -22.83
CA ASP A 284 -20.11 10.54 -23.08
C ASP A 284 -20.08 11.81 -22.25
N VAL A 285 -19.01 11.98 -21.48
CA VAL A 285 -18.69 13.18 -20.73
C VAL A 285 -17.31 13.62 -21.21
N ALA A 286 -17.27 14.65 -22.06
CA ALA A 286 -16.02 15.19 -22.62
C ALA A 286 -15.12 14.11 -23.26
N GLY A 287 -15.68 13.23 -24.09
CA GLY A 287 -14.94 12.21 -24.84
C GLY A 287 -14.66 10.90 -24.09
N ARG A 288 -15.15 10.76 -22.84
CA ARG A 288 -15.02 9.52 -22.05
C ARG A 288 -16.34 9.17 -21.35
N PRO A 289 -16.65 7.87 -21.16
CA PRO A 289 -17.83 7.43 -20.42
C PRO A 289 -17.91 8.03 -19.00
N MET A 290 -19.11 8.40 -18.56
CA MET A 290 -19.38 8.92 -17.22
C MET A 290 -18.71 8.09 -16.11
N ILE A 291 -18.82 6.77 -16.18
CA ILE A 291 -18.25 5.85 -15.20
C ILE A 291 -16.72 5.95 -15.10
N GLU A 292 -16.00 6.24 -16.20
CA GLU A 292 -14.55 6.38 -16.16
C GLU A 292 -14.11 7.61 -15.35
N HIS A 293 -14.86 8.71 -15.44
CA HIS A 293 -14.56 9.90 -14.63
C HIS A 293 -14.76 9.62 -13.14
N VAL A 294 -15.82 8.88 -12.78
CA VAL A 294 -16.05 8.45 -11.39
C VAL A 294 -14.90 7.58 -10.91
N LEU A 295 -14.55 6.54 -11.69
CA LEU A 295 -13.49 5.60 -11.30
C LEU A 295 -12.14 6.29 -11.12
N GLN A 296 -11.81 7.26 -11.98
CA GLN A 296 -10.60 8.07 -11.81
C GLN A 296 -10.67 8.97 -10.58
N ASN A 297 -11.85 9.52 -10.29
CA ASN A 297 -12.03 10.43 -9.17
C ASN A 297 -11.85 9.76 -7.80
N VAL A 298 -12.21 8.49 -7.69
CA VAL A 298 -12.10 7.71 -6.44
C VAL A 298 -10.99 6.65 -6.48
N LYS A 299 -10.05 6.76 -7.43
CA LYS A 299 -8.92 5.83 -7.54
C LYS A 299 -7.91 6.08 -6.43
N LEU A 300 -7.64 5.05 -5.63
CA LEU A 300 -6.54 5.01 -4.67
C LEU A 300 -5.36 4.24 -5.28
N ALA A 301 -4.14 4.49 -4.80
CA ALA A 301 -2.93 3.85 -5.35
C ALA A 301 -2.98 2.31 -5.28
N ASP A 302 -3.47 1.75 -4.17
CA ASP A 302 -3.50 0.32 -3.89
C ASP A 302 -4.91 -0.25 -3.64
N SER A 303 -5.92 0.25 -4.37
CA SER A 303 -7.28 -0.27 -4.26
C SER A 303 -7.62 -1.38 -5.26
N ARG A 304 -8.49 -2.30 -4.83
CA ARG A 304 -9.27 -3.14 -5.75
C ARG A 304 -10.51 -2.37 -6.16
N THR A 305 -10.92 -2.47 -7.42
CA THR A 305 -12.14 -1.81 -7.89
C THR A 305 -13.14 -2.83 -8.42
N ILE A 306 -14.39 -2.73 -7.99
CA ILE A 306 -15.53 -3.56 -8.41
C ILE A 306 -16.61 -2.65 -8.99
N VAL A 307 -17.04 -2.93 -10.21
CA VAL A 307 -18.09 -2.16 -10.88
C VAL A 307 -19.26 -3.09 -11.15
N LEU A 308 -20.44 -2.74 -10.63
CA LEU A 308 -21.65 -3.53 -10.85
C LEU A 308 -22.50 -2.88 -11.94
N VAL A 309 -22.59 -3.53 -13.09
CA VAL A 309 -23.29 -2.99 -14.27
C VAL A 309 -24.48 -3.87 -14.60
N ARG A 310 -25.63 -3.25 -14.90
CA ARG A 310 -26.79 -3.99 -15.40
C ARG A 310 -26.47 -4.61 -16.76
N LYS A 311 -26.69 -5.93 -16.90
CA LYS A 311 -26.37 -6.71 -18.10
C LYS A 311 -26.99 -6.10 -19.37
N GLU A 312 -28.22 -5.63 -19.27
CA GLU A 312 -28.91 -4.98 -20.40
C GLU A 312 -28.21 -3.70 -20.88
N HIS A 313 -27.49 -3.00 -20.00
CA HIS A 313 -26.80 -1.76 -20.35
C HIS A 313 -25.45 -2.02 -21.04
N THR A 314 -24.93 -3.26 -21.00
CA THR A 314 -23.63 -3.58 -21.62
C THR A 314 -23.75 -3.85 -23.11
N TYR A 315 -24.96 -4.08 -23.64
CA TYR A 315 -25.17 -4.33 -25.07
C TYR A 315 -24.70 -3.15 -25.92
N GLY A 316 -23.78 -3.43 -26.85
CA GLY A 316 -23.17 -2.41 -27.72
C GLY A 316 -22.09 -1.56 -27.04
N GLN A 317 -21.67 -1.91 -25.82
CA GLN A 317 -20.63 -1.21 -25.06
C GLN A 317 -19.36 -2.06 -24.85
N ASP A 318 -19.15 -3.11 -25.65
CA ASP A 318 -18.08 -4.11 -25.45
C ASP A 318 -16.68 -3.47 -25.31
N SER A 319 -16.39 -2.45 -26.13
CA SER A 319 -15.10 -1.75 -26.08
C SER A 319 -14.87 -1.01 -24.76
N ILE A 320 -15.92 -0.44 -24.16
CA ILE A 320 -15.85 0.25 -22.87
C ILE A 320 -15.73 -0.79 -21.75
N ILE A 321 -16.55 -1.86 -21.79
CA ILE A 321 -16.50 -2.93 -20.79
C ILE A 321 -15.12 -3.59 -20.75
N ASN A 322 -14.54 -3.90 -21.91
CA ASN A 322 -13.20 -4.48 -21.99
C ASN A 322 -12.16 -3.56 -21.35
N ARG A 323 -12.18 -2.26 -21.66
CA ARG A 323 -11.27 -1.29 -21.06
C ARG A 323 -11.45 -1.16 -19.55
N LEU A 324 -12.70 -1.13 -19.07
CA LEU A 324 -12.97 -1.11 -17.63
C LEU A 324 -12.44 -2.38 -16.95
N SER A 325 -12.55 -3.54 -17.61
CA SER A 325 -12.09 -4.83 -17.06
C SER A 325 -10.57 -4.95 -16.91
N GLU A 326 -9.78 -4.11 -17.60
CA GLU A 326 -8.32 -4.07 -17.44
C GLU A 326 -7.89 -3.57 -16.06
N HIS A 327 -8.75 -2.81 -15.39
CA HIS A 327 -8.43 -2.13 -14.11
C HIS A 327 -9.50 -2.32 -13.03
N SER A 328 -10.56 -3.08 -13.33
CA SER A 328 -11.65 -3.33 -12.38
C SER A 328 -12.32 -4.68 -12.61
N GLU A 329 -12.92 -5.23 -11.57
CA GLU A 329 -13.75 -6.43 -11.68
C GLU A 329 -15.20 -6.03 -12.01
N ILE A 330 -15.65 -6.42 -13.20
CA ILE A 330 -17.01 -6.14 -13.66
C ILE A 330 -17.96 -7.24 -13.19
N VAL A 331 -18.95 -6.87 -12.39
CA VAL A 331 -20.03 -7.76 -11.95
C VAL A 331 -21.28 -7.44 -12.75
N SER A 332 -21.73 -8.41 -13.55
CA SER A 332 -22.98 -8.32 -14.28
C SER A 332 -24.17 -8.45 -13.34
N VAL A 333 -25.13 -7.53 -13.46
CA VAL A 333 -26.39 -7.52 -12.70
C VAL A 333 -27.55 -7.84 -13.65
N ASP A 334 -28.20 -8.97 -13.47
CA ASP A 334 -29.20 -9.49 -14.42
C ASP A 334 -30.54 -8.77 -14.39
N ARG A 335 -30.86 -8.05 -13.30
CA ARG A 335 -32.15 -7.35 -13.12
C ARG A 335 -31.99 -6.07 -12.33
N LEU A 336 -32.98 -5.17 -12.45
CA LEU A 336 -33.06 -4.01 -11.56
C LEU A 336 -33.15 -4.47 -10.10
N THR A 337 -32.31 -3.90 -9.24
CA THR A 337 -32.33 -4.17 -7.80
C THR A 337 -33.17 -3.12 -7.08
N GLU A 338 -33.61 -3.45 -5.86
CA GLU A 338 -34.42 -2.55 -5.02
C GLU A 338 -33.58 -1.49 -4.31
N GLY A 339 -32.70 -0.80 -5.04
CA GLY A 339 -31.83 0.26 -4.51
C GLY A 339 -30.32 -0.04 -4.63
N THR A 340 -29.51 0.98 -4.33
CA THR A 340 -28.04 0.94 -4.47
C THR A 340 -27.40 -0.07 -3.54
N LEU A 341 -27.93 -0.21 -2.32
CA LEU A 341 -27.39 -1.14 -1.34
C LEU A 341 -27.58 -2.60 -1.79
N CYS A 342 -28.74 -2.94 -2.34
CA CYS A 342 -28.99 -4.25 -2.93
C CYS A 342 -28.06 -4.55 -4.10
N THR A 343 -27.75 -3.55 -4.94
CA THR A 343 -26.74 -3.72 -6.00
C THR A 343 -25.39 -4.10 -5.38
N ILE A 344 -24.89 -3.32 -4.42
CA ILE A 344 -23.60 -3.56 -3.75
C ILE A 344 -23.52 -4.98 -3.18
N MET A 345 -24.61 -5.48 -2.59
CA MET A 345 -24.67 -6.83 -2.00
C MET A 345 -24.52 -7.99 -2.97
N LEU A 346 -24.74 -7.79 -4.28
CA LEU A 346 -24.42 -8.81 -5.28
C LEU A 346 -22.91 -9.10 -5.37
N ALA A 347 -22.06 -8.16 -4.94
CA ALA A 347 -20.61 -8.32 -4.87
C ALA A 347 -20.11 -8.86 -3.52
N ARG A 348 -20.98 -9.24 -2.57
CA ARG A 348 -20.59 -9.73 -1.23
C ARG A 348 -19.47 -10.78 -1.23
N ARG A 349 -19.53 -11.74 -2.17
CA ARG A 349 -18.54 -12.83 -2.30
C ARG A 349 -17.13 -12.34 -2.66
N LEU A 350 -17.01 -11.11 -3.12
CA LEU A 350 -15.76 -10.48 -3.52
C LEU A 350 -15.14 -9.65 -2.39
N PHE A 351 -15.89 -9.39 -1.31
CA PHE A 351 -15.41 -8.62 -0.17
C PHE A 351 -14.68 -9.52 0.82
N ASN A 352 -13.57 -9.02 1.36
CA ASN A 352 -12.99 -9.55 2.60
C ASN A 352 -13.51 -8.74 3.78
N ASP A 353 -13.87 -9.42 4.87
CA ASP A 353 -14.57 -8.80 6.00
C ASP A 353 -13.76 -7.69 6.70
N GLU A 354 -12.43 -7.77 6.65
CA GLU A 354 -11.52 -6.76 7.22
C GLU A 354 -11.12 -5.64 6.26
N ASP A 355 -11.41 -5.78 4.96
CA ASP A 355 -11.06 -4.73 3.98
C ASP A 355 -11.95 -3.49 4.19
N SER A 356 -11.40 -2.30 3.96
CA SER A 356 -12.20 -1.08 3.91
C SER A 356 -12.98 -1.04 2.60
N ILE A 357 -14.20 -0.50 2.66
CA ILE A 357 -15.06 -0.34 1.50
C ILE A 357 -15.26 1.15 1.21
N LEU A 358 -14.95 1.56 -0.01
CA LEU A 358 -15.30 2.88 -0.54
C LEU A 358 -16.41 2.71 -1.56
N VAL A 359 -17.63 3.12 -1.23
CA VAL A 359 -18.74 3.13 -2.17
C VAL A 359 -18.78 4.48 -2.87
N ALA A 360 -18.83 4.50 -4.20
CA ALA A 360 -19.03 5.72 -4.97
C ALA A 360 -20.19 5.53 -5.95
N ASN A 361 -21.14 6.46 -5.96
CA ASN A 361 -22.20 6.50 -6.96
C ASN A 361 -21.62 6.72 -8.36
N SER A 362 -22.26 6.13 -9.38
CA SER A 362 -21.77 6.15 -10.77
C SER A 362 -22.00 7.46 -11.53
N ASP A 363 -22.32 8.56 -10.84
CA ASP A 363 -22.84 9.77 -11.46
C ASP A 363 -22.38 11.09 -10.82
N GLN A 364 -21.24 11.11 -10.14
CA GLN A 364 -20.72 12.30 -9.47
C GLN A 364 -19.21 12.40 -9.66
N VAL A 365 -18.71 13.62 -9.81
CA VAL A 365 -17.27 13.92 -9.85
C VAL A 365 -17.00 15.02 -8.83
N VAL A 366 -15.92 14.86 -8.09
CA VAL A 366 -15.62 15.70 -6.93
C VAL A 366 -14.18 16.20 -6.96
N GLU A 367 -13.94 17.48 -6.74
CA GLU A 367 -12.58 18.01 -6.64
C GLU A 367 -12.03 17.82 -5.22
N PHE A 368 -11.47 16.64 -4.93
CA PHE A 368 -10.90 16.30 -3.62
C PHE A 368 -9.78 15.25 -3.73
N SER A 369 -9.02 15.08 -2.63
CA SER A 369 -8.08 13.97 -2.47
C SER A 369 -8.79 12.79 -1.79
N VAL A 370 -9.00 11.71 -2.53
CA VAL A 370 -9.60 10.47 -1.99
C VAL A 370 -8.68 9.83 -0.95
N ASP A 371 -7.35 9.90 -1.12
CA ASP A 371 -6.38 9.42 -0.13
C ASP A 371 -6.51 10.18 1.20
N HIS A 372 -6.60 11.51 1.15
CA HIS A 372 -6.76 12.31 2.37
C HIS A 372 -8.12 12.10 3.04
N TYR A 373 -9.18 11.91 2.27
CA TYR A 373 -10.50 11.57 2.80
C TYR A 373 -10.49 10.24 3.57
N VAL A 374 -9.87 9.21 2.99
CA VAL A 374 -9.71 7.91 3.66
C VAL A 374 -8.80 8.04 4.88
N GLN A 375 -7.67 8.75 4.76
CA GLN A 375 -6.72 8.94 5.85
C GLN A 375 -7.32 9.72 7.02
N ASP A 376 -8.15 10.73 6.79
CA ASP A 376 -8.86 11.46 7.86
C ASP A 376 -9.75 10.53 8.69
N CYS A 377 -10.50 9.64 8.02
CA CYS A 377 -11.28 8.61 8.70
C CYS A 377 -10.39 7.69 9.54
N ILE A 378 -9.21 7.38 9.01
CA ILE A 378 -8.21 6.54 9.68
C ILE A 378 -7.70 7.20 10.94
N ASP A 379 -7.18 8.42 10.81
CA ASP A 379 -6.50 9.20 11.85
C ASP A 379 -7.44 9.58 12.99
N ARG A 380 -8.72 9.88 12.68
CA ARG A 380 -9.75 10.19 13.67
C ARG A 380 -10.32 8.97 14.38
N ASN A 381 -9.82 7.77 14.06
CA ASN A 381 -10.28 6.49 14.58
C ASN A 381 -11.81 6.35 14.46
N LEU A 382 -12.31 6.57 13.25
CA LEU A 382 -13.72 6.41 12.87
C LEU A 382 -13.96 5.04 12.21
N ASP A 383 -15.17 4.53 12.38
CA ASP A 383 -15.67 3.27 11.78
C ASP A 383 -16.28 3.51 10.39
N GLY A 384 -16.54 4.77 10.05
CA GLY A 384 -16.91 5.21 8.71
C GLY A 384 -16.89 6.73 8.59
N SER A 385 -16.84 7.20 7.36
CA SER A 385 -16.85 8.63 7.05
C SER A 385 -17.74 8.92 5.87
N ILE A 386 -18.49 10.02 5.92
CA ILE A 386 -19.40 10.45 4.86
C ILE A 386 -18.82 11.71 4.22
N LEU A 387 -18.64 11.71 2.90
CA LEU A 387 -18.24 12.91 2.17
C LEU A 387 -19.43 13.87 2.07
N VAL A 388 -19.26 15.11 2.55
CA VAL A 388 -20.36 16.10 2.63
C VAL A 388 -19.94 17.47 2.11
N PHE A 389 -20.92 18.29 1.76
CA PHE A 389 -20.75 19.72 1.51
C PHE A 389 -21.89 20.52 2.13
N GLN A 390 -21.67 21.82 2.30
CA GLN A 390 -22.69 22.74 2.79
C GLN A 390 -23.68 23.08 1.66
N ASP A 391 -24.91 22.61 1.77
CA ASP A 391 -26.01 23.00 0.87
C ASP A 391 -26.92 24.03 1.54
N ALA A 392 -26.75 25.30 1.17
CA ALA A 392 -27.57 26.39 1.70
C ALA A 392 -29.05 26.30 1.28
N ALA A 393 -29.36 25.60 0.19
CA ALA A 393 -30.73 25.44 -0.29
C ALA A 393 -31.44 24.26 0.39
N CYS A 394 -30.70 23.37 1.06
CA CYS A 394 -31.23 22.14 1.66
C CYS A 394 -32.11 21.35 0.66
N ASP A 395 -31.62 21.16 -0.57
CA ASP A 395 -32.36 20.54 -1.67
C ASP A 395 -32.69 19.06 -1.30
N PRO A 396 -33.99 18.68 -1.22
CA PRO A 396 -34.39 17.32 -0.87
C PRO A 396 -33.97 16.24 -1.86
N LYS A 397 -33.29 16.58 -2.97
CA LYS A 397 -32.67 15.56 -3.84
C LYS A 397 -31.48 14.85 -3.19
N TRP A 398 -30.86 15.45 -2.17
CA TRP A 398 -29.71 14.91 -1.44
C TRP A 398 -30.12 14.10 -0.21
N SER A 399 -29.17 13.30 0.32
CA SER A 399 -29.21 12.83 1.70
C SER A 399 -28.50 13.86 2.59
N PHE A 400 -28.87 13.92 3.87
CA PHE A 400 -28.30 14.87 4.83
C PHE A 400 -27.77 14.17 6.07
N ALA A 401 -26.68 14.68 6.64
CA ALA A 401 -26.09 14.19 7.89
C ALA A 401 -26.21 15.24 9.00
N ARG A 402 -26.74 14.87 10.16
CA ARG A 402 -26.79 15.75 11.35
C ARG A 402 -25.73 15.34 12.34
N LEU A 403 -24.92 16.29 12.80
CA LEU A 403 -23.83 16.04 13.75
C LEU A 403 -24.26 16.27 15.19
N ASP A 404 -23.58 15.60 16.12
CA ASP A 404 -23.61 15.90 17.55
C ASP A 404 -22.63 17.02 17.93
N THR A 405 -22.55 17.36 19.21
CA THR A 405 -21.64 18.41 19.72
C THR A 405 -20.16 18.02 19.65
N GLY A 406 -19.83 16.74 19.47
CA GLY A 406 -18.48 16.21 19.31
C GLY A 406 -18.03 16.12 17.85
N GLY A 407 -18.89 16.49 16.89
CA GLY A 407 -18.60 16.40 15.45
C GLY A 407 -18.73 14.99 14.87
N LEU A 408 -19.41 14.08 15.56
CA LEU A 408 -19.80 12.77 15.03
C LEU A 408 -21.21 12.82 14.45
N VAL A 409 -21.49 11.95 13.48
CA VAL A 409 -22.82 11.84 12.87
C VAL A 409 -23.78 11.21 13.86
N LEU A 410 -24.84 11.95 14.18
CA LEU A 410 -25.92 11.51 15.07
C LEU A 410 -27.00 10.75 14.30
N GLU A 411 -27.34 11.22 13.10
CA GLU A 411 -28.25 10.54 12.17
C GLU A 411 -28.01 11.01 10.73
N VAL A 412 -28.42 10.19 9.78
CA VAL A 412 -28.52 10.54 8.37
C VAL A 412 -29.95 10.34 7.86
N ALA A 413 -30.36 11.15 6.89
CA ALA A 413 -31.68 11.02 6.28
C ALA A 413 -31.62 11.17 4.76
N GLU A 414 -32.16 10.18 4.05
CA GLU A 414 -32.29 10.19 2.58
C GLU A 414 -33.45 11.11 2.17
N LYS A 415 -33.19 12.06 1.27
CA LYS A 415 -34.20 12.97 0.68
C LYS A 415 -35.02 13.77 1.70
N LYS A 416 -34.44 14.01 2.87
CA LYS A 416 -35.07 14.76 3.97
C LYS A 416 -34.03 15.67 4.62
N PRO A 417 -34.16 17.01 4.48
CA PRO A 417 -33.22 17.94 5.07
C PRO A 417 -33.34 17.96 6.59
N ILE A 418 -32.37 17.34 7.27
CA ILE A 418 -32.23 17.34 8.73
C ILE A 418 -31.08 18.24 9.22
N SER A 419 -30.30 18.77 8.28
CA SER A 419 -29.18 19.70 8.46
C SER A 419 -28.89 20.39 7.12
N ASN A 420 -27.85 21.23 7.07
CA ASN A 420 -27.30 21.80 5.84
C ASN A 420 -26.11 21.00 5.27
N LEU A 421 -25.76 19.84 5.85
CA LEU A 421 -24.68 18.97 5.37
C LEU A 421 -25.24 17.92 4.42
N ALA A 422 -25.19 18.21 3.13
CA ALA A 422 -25.61 17.30 2.06
C ALA A 422 -24.50 16.28 1.73
N THR A 423 -24.85 15.03 1.45
CA THR A 423 -23.89 13.96 1.12
C THR A 423 -23.55 13.93 -0.39
N VAL A 424 -22.34 13.48 -0.70
CA VAL A 424 -21.75 13.49 -2.07
C VAL A 424 -21.79 12.09 -2.71
N GLY A 425 -22.67 11.18 -2.25
CA GLY A 425 -22.75 9.84 -2.86
C GLY A 425 -21.45 9.01 -2.79
N ILE A 426 -20.50 9.42 -1.96
CA ILE A 426 -19.23 8.74 -1.68
C ILE A 426 -19.22 8.43 -0.18
N TYR A 427 -19.09 7.15 0.15
CA TYR A 427 -19.26 6.61 1.49
C TYR A 427 -18.10 5.67 1.82
N PHE A 428 -17.39 5.94 2.90
CA PHE A 428 -16.29 5.12 3.36
C PHE A 428 -16.68 4.33 4.62
N PHE A 429 -16.42 3.03 4.59
CA PHE A 429 -16.63 2.09 5.69
C PHE A 429 -15.28 1.48 6.06
N ARG A 430 -14.92 1.57 7.34
CA ARG A 430 -13.61 1.11 7.80
C ARG A 430 -13.42 -0.39 7.57
N ARG A 431 -14.47 -1.18 7.77
CA ARG A 431 -14.45 -2.63 7.54
C ARG A 431 -15.72 -3.08 6.82
N ALA A 432 -15.55 -3.98 5.87
CA ALA A 432 -16.66 -4.55 5.12
C ALA A 432 -17.66 -5.24 6.04
N ARG A 433 -17.20 -5.94 7.10
CA ARG A 433 -18.10 -6.58 8.07
C ARG A 433 -19.11 -5.62 8.69
N ASP A 434 -18.72 -4.37 8.94
CA ASP A 434 -19.59 -3.41 9.62
C ASP A 434 -20.68 -2.89 8.67
N LEU A 435 -20.32 -2.62 7.41
CA LEU A 435 -21.27 -2.37 6.32
C LEU A 435 -22.24 -3.55 6.17
N LEU A 436 -21.73 -4.77 6.14
CA LEU A 436 -22.51 -5.98 5.91
C LEU A 436 -23.51 -6.27 7.03
N ASN A 437 -23.07 -6.20 8.28
CA ASN A 437 -23.94 -6.41 9.44
C ASN A 437 -25.04 -5.35 9.48
N ALA A 438 -24.70 -4.06 9.30
CA ALA A 438 -25.68 -2.98 9.26
C ALA A 438 -26.64 -3.10 8.06
N THR A 439 -26.19 -3.65 6.94
CA THR A 439 -27.05 -3.96 5.79
C THR A 439 -28.05 -5.07 6.11
N ILE A 440 -27.61 -6.11 6.81
CA ILE A 440 -28.49 -7.20 7.26
C ILE A 440 -29.58 -6.65 8.19
N ASP A 441 -29.21 -5.81 9.16
CA ASP A 441 -30.15 -5.15 10.07
C ASP A 441 -31.19 -4.32 9.28
N MET A 442 -30.74 -3.49 8.33
CA MET A 442 -31.61 -2.69 7.47
C MET A 442 -32.59 -3.55 6.65
N PHE A 443 -32.14 -4.70 6.13
CA PHE A 443 -32.99 -5.62 5.38
C PHE A 443 -34.01 -6.33 6.26
N VAL A 444 -33.62 -6.76 7.45
CA VAL A 444 -34.51 -7.41 8.43
C VAL A 444 -35.58 -6.45 8.92
N GLU A 445 -35.22 -5.19 9.18
CA GLU A 445 -36.16 -4.14 9.56
C GLU A 445 -37.01 -3.62 8.39
N ASN A 446 -36.65 -4.02 7.15
CA ASN A 446 -37.26 -3.52 5.91
C ASN A 446 -37.28 -1.98 5.84
N ASP A 447 -36.20 -1.36 6.32
CA ASP A 447 -36.03 0.10 6.37
C ASP A 447 -35.70 0.62 4.96
N ARG A 448 -36.72 1.19 4.30
CA ARG A 448 -36.66 1.62 2.90
C ARG A 448 -37.20 3.02 2.74
N ILE A 449 -36.67 3.73 1.75
CA ILE A 449 -37.19 5.02 1.30
C ILE A 449 -37.71 4.83 -0.12
N ASN A 450 -38.97 5.17 -0.39
CA ASN A 450 -39.59 5.00 -1.71
C ASN A 450 -39.44 3.57 -2.28
N ASN A 451 -39.58 2.54 -1.43
CA ASN A 451 -39.38 1.11 -1.74
C ASN A 451 -37.93 0.69 -2.09
N GLU A 452 -36.95 1.57 -1.93
CA GLU A 452 -35.54 1.29 -2.20
C GLU A 452 -34.68 1.28 -0.93
N PHE A 453 -33.66 0.43 -0.92
CA PHE A 453 -32.56 0.44 0.05
C PHE A 453 -31.41 1.30 -0.46
N TYR A 454 -31.29 2.50 0.11
CA TYR A 454 -30.19 3.42 -0.18
C TYR A 454 -28.96 3.09 0.66
N THR A 455 -27.77 3.46 0.17
CA THR A 455 -26.51 3.25 0.89
C THR A 455 -26.37 4.17 2.10
N CYS A 456 -26.78 5.44 2.00
CA CYS A 456 -26.60 6.42 3.09
C CYS A 456 -27.27 5.98 4.41
N PRO A 457 -28.55 5.56 4.43
CA PRO A 457 -29.23 5.15 5.67
C PRO A 457 -28.58 3.99 6.45
N VAL A 458 -27.70 3.18 5.82
CA VAL A 458 -26.96 2.11 6.51
C VAL A 458 -26.18 2.66 7.71
N TYR A 459 -25.68 3.89 7.63
CA TYR A 459 -24.98 4.51 8.75
C TYR A 459 -25.86 4.65 9.99
N ASN A 460 -27.19 4.80 9.87
CA ASN A 460 -28.07 4.83 11.04
C ASN A 460 -28.06 3.50 11.81
N HIS A 461 -27.93 2.38 11.10
CA HIS A 461 -27.82 1.04 11.71
C HIS A 461 -26.44 0.85 12.34
N MET A 462 -25.37 1.31 11.68
CA MET A 462 -24.03 1.32 12.28
C MET A 462 -23.96 2.17 13.56
N ILE A 463 -24.54 3.37 13.56
CA ILE A 463 -24.57 4.27 14.71
C ILE A 463 -25.34 3.64 15.88
N ARG A 464 -26.49 3.00 15.61
CA ARG A 464 -27.25 2.24 16.62
C ARG A 464 -26.41 1.12 17.25
N ASN A 465 -25.51 0.52 16.47
CA ASN A 465 -24.58 -0.52 16.93
C ASN A 465 -23.29 0.04 17.57
N GLY A 466 -23.23 1.35 17.83
CA GLY A 466 -22.11 2.01 18.55
C GLY A 466 -20.96 2.48 17.66
N ALA A 467 -21.11 2.44 16.34
CA ALA A 467 -20.08 2.88 15.41
C ALA A 467 -19.87 4.41 15.46
N ARG A 468 -18.60 4.83 15.40
CA ARG A 468 -18.19 6.23 15.32
C ARG A 468 -18.14 6.68 13.87
N ILE A 469 -19.18 7.36 13.42
CA ILE A 469 -19.27 7.88 12.05
C ILE A 469 -18.91 9.35 12.04
N GLY A 470 -18.00 9.75 11.15
CA GLY A 470 -17.65 11.15 10.92
C GLY A 470 -18.11 11.66 9.57
N VAL A 471 -17.86 12.95 9.35
CA VAL A 471 -17.96 13.57 8.03
C VAL A 471 -16.61 14.11 7.60
N TYR A 472 -16.41 14.17 6.28
CA TYR A 472 -15.34 14.90 5.64
C TYR A 472 -15.97 15.96 4.73
N GLU A 473 -15.76 17.23 5.07
CA GLU A 473 -16.40 18.34 4.36
C GLU A 473 -15.53 18.82 3.18
N ILE A 474 -16.17 19.02 2.03
CA ILE A 474 -15.58 19.66 0.86
C ILE A 474 -16.29 20.99 0.55
N PRO A 475 -15.64 21.92 -0.16
CA PRO A 475 -16.33 23.10 -0.69
C PRO A 475 -17.50 22.70 -1.59
N ALA A 476 -18.65 23.38 -1.48
CA ALA A 476 -19.82 23.10 -2.33
C ALA A 476 -19.49 23.19 -3.84
N ALA A 477 -18.60 24.09 -4.22
CA ALA A 477 -18.15 24.26 -5.61
C ALA A 477 -17.32 23.07 -6.16
N ALA A 478 -16.81 22.20 -5.28
CA ALA A 478 -16.05 21.01 -5.63
C ALA A 478 -16.94 19.80 -5.96
N MET A 479 -18.24 19.85 -5.64
CA MET A 479 -19.19 18.78 -5.94
C MET A 479 -19.86 19.01 -7.29
N HIS A 480 -19.80 18.02 -8.18
CA HIS A 480 -20.44 18.08 -9.49
C HIS A 480 -21.30 16.83 -9.72
N GLY A 481 -22.61 17.02 -9.77
CA GLY A 481 -23.55 15.97 -10.16
C GLY A 481 -23.56 15.76 -11.68
N LEU A 482 -23.70 14.51 -12.10
CA LEU A 482 -23.90 14.08 -13.49
C LEU A 482 -25.22 13.28 -13.64
N GLY A 483 -26.05 13.31 -12.60
CA GLY A 483 -27.22 12.45 -12.45
C GLY A 483 -28.42 12.79 -13.34
N THR A 484 -28.43 13.98 -13.95
CA THR A 484 -29.49 14.47 -14.85
C THR A 484 -28.90 15.16 -16.07
N PRO A 485 -29.66 15.29 -17.19
CA PRO A 485 -29.22 16.07 -18.34
C PRO A 485 -28.83 17.52 -18.01
N SER A 486 -29.55 18.16 -17.10
CA SER A 486 -29.25 19.53 -16.66
C SER A 486 -27.94 19.61 -15.89
N ASP A 487 -27.70 18.67 -14.97
CA ASP A 487 -26.46 18.65 -14.18
C ASP A 487 -25.25 18.37 -15.08
N LEU A 488 -25.37 17.41 -16.01
CA LEU A 488 -24.33 17.11 -16.99
C LEU A 488 -24.02 18.31 -17.89
N HIS A 489 -25.06 19.02 -18.37
CA HIS A 489 -24.86 20.22 -19.18
C HIS A 489 -24.14 21.34 -18.40
N ALA A 490 -24.53 21.56 -17.15
CA ALA A 490 -23.86 22.52 -16.27
C ALA A 490 -22.39 22.16 -16.04
N TYR A 491 -22.10 20.88 -15.82
CA TYR A 491 -20.73 20.38 -15.66
C TYR A 491 -19.89 20.58 -16.92
N LEU A 492 -20.38 20.17 -18.10
CA LEU A 492 -19.67 20.33 -19.37
C LEU A 492 -19.39 21.81 -19.67
N THR A 493 -20.36 22.69 -19.40
CA THR A 493 -20.19 24.15 -19.53
C THR A 493 -19.10 24.68 -18.61
N LYS A 494 -19.08 24.23 -17.34
CA LYS A 494 -18.09 24.65 -16.35
C LYS A 494 -16.66 24.26 -16.75
N ILE A 495 -16.47 23.07 -17.34
CA ILE A 495 -15.15 22.60 -17.79
C ILE A 495 -14.79 23.05 -19.21
N GLY A 496 -15.66 23.82 -19.88
CA GLY A 496 -15.43 24.28 -21.26
C GLY A 496 -15.49 23.17 -22.32
N ALA A 497 -16.16 22.06 -22.03
CA ALA A 497 -16.31 20.94 -22.95
C ALA A 497 -17.54 21.12 -23.87
N PRO A 498 -17.54 20.53 -25.09
CA PRO A 498 -18.73 20.50 -25.93
C PRO A 498 -19.86 19.70 -25.27
N ALA A 499 -21.08 19.89 -25.78
CA ALA A 499 -22.21 19.04 -25.39
C ALA A 499 -21.90 17.56 -25.66
N SER A 500 -22.43 16.67 -24.81
CA SER A 500 -22.26 15.23 -24.95
C SER A 500 -22.69 14.76 -26.33
N ALA A 501 -21.90 13.87 -26.94
CA ALA A 501 -22.24 13.25 -28.22
C ALA A 501 -23.52 12.40 -28.16
N ASP A 502 -23.95 12.00 -26.96
CA ASP A 502 -25.15 11.18 -26.73
C ASP A 502 -26.41 12.01 -26.41
N ALA A 503 -26.29 13.34 -26.38
CA ALA A 503 -27.43 14.22 -26.16
C ALA A 503 -28.46 14.08 -27.31
N PRO A 504 -29.77 14.14 -27.02
CA PRO A 504 -30.81 14.14 -28.04
C PRO A 504 -30.61 15.29 -29.03
N ARG A 505 -30.79 15.00 -30.32
CA ARG A 505 -30.71 15.99 -31.41
C ARG A 505 -31.98 16.80 -31.56
#